data_AF-A0A2V9L9I9-F1
#
_entry.id   AF-A0A2V9L9I9-F1
#
_cell.length_a   1.000
_cell.length_b   1.000
_cell.length_c   1.000
_cell.angle_alpha   90.00
_cell.angle_beta   90.00
_cell.angle_gamma   90.00
#
_symmetry.space_group_name_H-M   'P 1'
#
loop_
_entity.id
_entity.type
_entity.pdbx_description
1 polymer ?
#
loop_
_entity_poly.entity_id
_entity_poly.type
_entity_poly.pdbx_seq_one_letter_code
_entity_poly.pdbx_strand_id
1 'polypeptide(L)'
;MLVITVPSSPASVLIMDSILHGTPDSLRIKQVEEQFSALRSSVICAFNQLLDLKDLNTGVHSTRLAEWGMRVGQELGLEEPELQNLEVAALLHDIGKVGIPDSILKKPGRLDEDEYALMKKHPEYGWAVLRMLPGFERAALHILHHHENFDGKGYPAGLKEQEIPVVSR
;
A
#
# COMPACT_ATOMS: atom_id res chain seq x y z
N MET A 1 -22.11 -14.03 -63.98
CA MET A 1 -22.10 -15.24 -63.11
C MET A 1 -20.73 -15.27 -62.44
N LEU A 2 -20.63 -14.69 -61.24
CA LEU A 2 -19.35 -14.46 -60.56
C LEU A 2 -19.00 -15.73 -59.77
N VAL A 3 -17.97 -16.45 -60.21
CA VAL A 3 -17.46 -17.65 -59.53
C VAL A 3 -16.59 -17.17 -58.37
N ILE A 4 -17.08 -17.32 -57.14
CA ILE A 4 -16.28 -17.08 -55.94
C ILE A 4 -15.36 -18.29 -55.78
N THR A 5 -14.07 -18.11 -56.07
CA THR A 5 -13.03 -19.10 -55.85
C THR A 5 -12.76 -19.23 -54.35
N VAL A 6 -12.97 -20.41 -53.79
CA VAL A 6 -12.59 -20.76 -52.40
C VAL A 6 -11.07 -20.99 -52.37
N PRO A 7 -10.31 -20.38 -51.45
CA PRO A 7 -8.87 -20.56 -51.41
C PRO A 7 -8.52 -21.98 -50.92
N SER A 8 -7.83 -22.75 -51.76
CA SER A 8 -7.30 -24.08 -51.47
C SER A 8 -5.85 -23.99 -50.99
N SER A 9 -5.63 -23.41 -49.81
CA SER A 9 -4.32 -23.46 -49.14
C SER A 9 -4.49 -23.72 -47.65
N PRO A 10 -3.84 -24.75 -47.09
CA PRO A 10 -3.91 -25.07 -45.65
C PRO A 10 -3.27 -23.98 -44.76
N ALA A 11 -2.54 -23.01 -45.33
CA ALA A 11 -1.94 -21.91 -44.59
C ALA A 11 -2.96 -20.84 -44.15
N SER A 12 -4.12 -20.73 -44.82
CA SER A 12 -5.15 -19.72 -44.51
C SER A 12 -5.99 -20.09 -43.29
N VAL A 13 -6.12 -21.38 -43.00
CA VAL A 13 -6.92 -21.89 -41.87
C VAL A 13 -6.17 -21.73 -40.55
N LEU A 14 -4.84 -21.82 -40.56
CA LEU A 14 -4.01 -21.67 -39.36
C LEU A 14 -3.94 -20.23 -38.82
N ILE A 15 -4.11 -19.22 -39.68
CA ILE A 15 -4.15 -17.82 -39.24
C ILE A 15 -5.53 -17.47 -38.66
N MET A 16 -6.59 -18.14 -39.09
CA MET A 16 -7.95 -17.91 -38.59
C MET A 16 -8.19 -18.56 -37.21
N ASP A 17 -7.56 -19.71 -36.93
CA ASP A 17 -7.65 -20.36 -35.61
C ASP A 17 -6.94 -19.55 -34.51
N SER A 18 -5.85 -18.85 -34.84
CA SER A 18 -5.17 -17.93 -33.90
C SER A 18 -5.97 -16.67 -33.58
N ILE A 19 -7.03 -16.37 -34.33
CA ILE A 19 -7.93 -15.22 -34.10
C ILE A 19 -9.20 -15.66 -33.36
N LEU A 20 -9.58 -16.94 -33.47
CA LEU A 20 -10.78 -17.50 -32.82
C LEU A 20 -10.53 -17.98 -31.38
N HIS A 21 -9.27 -18.23 -31.02
CA HIS A 21 -8.89 -18.62 -29.66
C HIS A 21 -8.34 -17.36 -28.99
N GLY A 22 -9.16 -16.76 -28.12
CA GLY A 22 -8.83 -15.54 -27.39
C GLY A 22 -7.43 -15.58 -26.78
N THR A 23 -6.86 -14.40 -26.55
CA THR A 23 -5.51 -14.19 -25.98
C THR A 23 -5.11 -15.34 -25.06
N PRO A 24 -3.97 -16.04 -25.31
CA PRO A 24 -3.58 -17.21 -24.53
C PRO A 24 -3.71 -16.91 -23.03
N ASP A 25 -4.27 -17.85 -22.26
CA ASP A 25 -4.63 -17.62 -20.85
C ASP A 25 -3.48 -17.01 -20.01
N SER A 26 -2.23 -17.33 -20.36
CA SER A 26 -1.03 -16.75 -19.76
C SER A 26 -0.86 -15.25 -20.01
N LEU A 27 -1.25 -14.74 -21.18
CA LEU A 27 -1.30 -13.30 -21.47
C LEU A 27 -2.44 -12.63 -20.70
N ARG A 28 -3.59 -13.29 -20.56
CA ARG A 28 -4.73 -12.76 -19.81
C ARG A 28 -4.43 -12.66 -18.32
N ILE A 29 -3.76 -13.66 -17.75
CA ILE A 29 -3.30 -13.66 -16.35
C ILE A 29 -2.33 -12.50 -16.10
N LYS A 30 -1.29 -12.36 -16.93
CA LYS A 30 -0.33 -11.26 -16.81
C LYS A 30 -0.99 -9.88 -16.90
N GLN A 31 -1.93 -9.70 -17.83
CA GLN A 31 -2.67 -8.44 -17.95
C GLN A 31 -3.47 -8.12 -16.69
N VAL A 32 -4.10 -9.13 -16.06
CA VAL A 32 -4.84 -8.94 -14.81
C VAL A 32 -3.88 -8.60 -13.66
N GLU A 33 -2.72 -9.26 -13.58
CA GLU A 33 -1.69 -8.95 -12.58
C GLU A 33 -1.15 -7.52 -12.72
N GLU A 34 -0.85 -7.08 -13.95
CA GLU A 34 -0.41 -5.71 -14.24
C GLU A 34 -1.49 -4.68 -13.88
N GLN A 35 -2.75 -4.94 -14.25
CA GLN A 35 -3.89 -4.08 -13.90
C GLN A 35 -4.09 -4.00 -12.38
N PHE A 36 -3.98 -5.13 -11.68
CA PHE A 36 -4.10 -5.18 -10.23
C PHE A 36 -2.96 -4.41 -9.56
N SER A 37 -1.73 -4.58 -10.03
CA SER A 37 -0.57 -3.84 -9.54
C SER A 37 -0.74 -2.32 -9.76
N ALA A 38 -1.15 -1.90 -10.97
CA ALA A 38 -1.40 -0.50 -11.28
C ALA A 38 -2.52 0.11 -10.41
N LEU A 39 -3.60 -0.64 -10.18
CA LEU A 39 -4.68 -0.23 -9.29
C LEU A 39 -4.17 -0.05 -7.85
N ARG A 40 -3.39 -1.02 -7.34
CA ARG A 40 -2.79 -0.96 -6.00
C ARG A 40 -1.93 0.29 -5.83
N SER A 41 -1.01 0.55 -6.76
CA SER A 41 -0.18 1.76 -6.73
C SER A 41 -1.00 3.06 -6.82
N SER A 42 -2.06 3.06 -7.63
CA SER A 42 -2.96 4.22 -7.75
C SER A 42 -3.71 4.52 -6.47
N VAL A 43 -4.17 3.47 -5.76
CA VAL A 43 -4.83 3.61 -4.45
C VAL A 43 -3.87 4.17 -3.40
N ILE A 44 -2.64 3.64 -3.33
CA ILE A 44 -1.60 4.14 -2.41
C ILE A 44 -1.33 5.62 -2.68
N CYS A 45 -1.13 5.99 -3.95
CA CYS A 45 -0.88 7.36 -4.36
C CYS A 45 -2.05 8.30 -4.01
N ALA A 46 -3.29 7.87 -4.25
CA ALA A 46 -4.47 8.66 -3.93
C ALA A 46 -4.63 8.89 -2.42
N PHE A 47 -4.37 7.86 -1.60
CA PHE A 47 -4.42 8.00 -0.14
C PHE A 47 -3.32 8.88 0.41
N ASN A 48 -2.10 8.75 -0.11
CA ASN A 48 -1.00 9.61 0.28
C ASN A 48 -1.31 11.08 -0.05
N GLN A 49 -1.87 11.36 -1.24
CA GLN A 49 -2.31 12.71 -1.61
C GLN A 49 -3.47 13.22 -0.72
N LEU A 50 -4.39 12.36 -0.32
CA LEU A 50 -5.47 12.73 0.59
C LEU A 50 -4.93 13.09 1.98
N LEU A 51 -3.91 12.36 2.46
CA LEU A 51 -3.21 12.69 3.70
C LEU A 51 -2.50 14.05 3.58
N ASP A 52 -1.76 14.30 2.49
CA ASP A 52 -1.08 15.58 2.23
C ASP A 52 -2.07 16.77 2.24
N LEU A 53 -3.30 16.59 1.75
CA LEU A 53 -4.35 17.63 1.81
C LEU A 53 -4.81 17.94 3.24
N LYS A 54 -4.79 16.93 4.13
CA LYS A 54 -5.23 17.04 5.53
C LYS A 54 -4.14 17.62 6.42
N ASP A 55 -2.95 17.04 6.33
CA ASP A 55 -1.74 17.38 7.06
C ASP A 55 -0.67 17.72 6.03
N LEU A 56 -0.33 19.01 5.90
CA LEU A 56 0.67 19.49 4.94
C LEU A 56 2.10 19.13 5.38
N ASN A 57 2.31 17.87 5.77
CA ASN A 57 3.61 17.26 5.65
C ASN A 57 3.79 16.98 4.17
N THR A 58 4.74 17.65 3.52
CA THR A 58 5.00 17.46 2.10
C THR A 58 5.15 15.95 1.84
N GLY A 59 4.38 15.32 0.94
CA GLY A 59 4.46 13.87 0.66
C GLY A 59 5.87 13.36 0.35
N VAL A 60 6.81 14.27 0.05
CA VAL A 60 8.27 14.09 0.09
C VAL A 60 8.76 13.38 1.36
N HIS A 61 8.16 13.63 2.53
CA HIS A 61 8.53 12.99 3.79
C HIS A 61 8.27 11.49 3.74
N SER A 62 7.04 11.09 3.41
CA SER A 62 6.65 9.67 3.34
C SER A 62 7.40 8.93 2.24
N THR A 63 7.64 9.56 1.08
CA THR A 63 8.46 8.96 0.02
C THR A 63 9.90 8.73 0.48
N ARG A 64 10.53 9.71 1.15
CA ARG A 64 11.89 9.54 1.70
C ARG A 64 11.93 8.45 2.77
N LEU A 65 10.93 8.41 3.65
CA LEU A 65 10.83 7.37 4.69
C LEU A 65 10.76 5.98 4.05
N ALA A 66 9.94 5.81 3.02
CA ALA A 66 9.84 4.55 2.28
C ALA A 66 11.18 4.18 1.61
N GLU A 67 11.85 5.12 0.94
CA GLU A 67 13.17 4.88 0.33
C GLU A 67 14.21 4.39 1.36
N TRP A 68 14.28 5.03 2.53
CA TRP A 68 15.21 4.63 3.59
C TRP A 68 14.82 3.28 4.19
N GLY A 69 13.54 3.09 4.50
CA GLY A 69 13.04 1.85 5.08
C GLY A 69 13.28 0.65 4.15
N MET A 70 13.09 0.82 2.84
CA MET A 70 13.35 -0.24 1.85
C MET A 70 14.81 -0.65 1.84
N ARG A 71 15.75 0.31 1.90
CA ARG A 71 17.19 0.01 2.00
C ARG A 71 17.52 -0.75 3.28
N VAL A 72 16.98 -0.31 4.42
CA VAL A 72 17.19 -1.00 5.70
C VAL A 72 16.61 -2.41 5.65
N GLY A 73 15.39 -2.57 5.13
CA GLY A 73 14.74 -3.87 4.97
C GLY A 73 15.54 -4.84 4.10
N GLN A 74 16.12 -4.34 3.00
CA GLN A 74 16.98 -5.14 2.12
C GLN A 74 18.26 -5.60 2.84
N GLU A 75 18.92 -4.71 3.57
CA GLU A 75 20.12 -5.06 4.37
C GLU A 75 19.79 -6.03 5.51
N LEU A 76 18.57 -5.99 6.04
CA LEU A 76 18.06 -6.96 7.02
C LEU A 76 17.65 -8.31 6.41
N GLY A 77 17.66 -8.42 5.07
CA GLY A 77 17.26 -9.63 4.36
C GLY A 77 15.76 -9.90 4.37
N LEU A 78 14.92 -8.85 4.41
CA LEU A 78 13.48 -9.00 4.25
C LEU A 78 13.14 -9.50 2.85
N GLU A 79 12.20 -10.45 2.76
CA GLU A 79 11.74 -10.98 1.50
C GLU A 79 10.84 -9.97 0.75
N GLU A 80 10.73 -10.11 -0.57
CA GLU A 80 9.94 -9.21 -1.43
C GLU A 80 8.52 -8.90 -0.91
N PRO A 81 7.72 -9.88 -0.42
CA PRO A 81 6.41 -9.58 0.14
C PRO A 81 6.46 -8.69 1.40
N GLU A 82 7.50 -8.79 2.22
CA GLU A 82 7.67 -7.95 3.40
C GLU A 82 8.15 -6.55 3.02
N LEU A 83 9.06 -6.44 2.06
CA LEU A 83 9.49 -5.16 1.49
C LEU A 83 8.31 -4.39 0.89
N GLN A 84 7.43 -5.05 0.15
CA GLN A 84 6.20 -4.44 -0.37
C GLN A 84 5.26 -3.95 0.74
N ASN A 85 5.18 -4.68 1.86
CA ASN A 85 4.38 -4.24 3.01
C ASN A 85 5.05 -3.08 3.75
N LEU A 86 6.39 -3.07 3.81
CA LEU A 86 7.17 -1.97 4.37
C LEU A 86 6.98 -0.69 3.58
N GLU A 87 7.08 -0.74 2.26
CA GLU A 87 6.89 0.43 1.41
C GLU A 87 5.51 1.06 1.64
N VAL A 88 4.45 0.24 1.63
CA VAL A 88 3.09 0.70 1.88
C VAL A 88 2.93 1.25 3.30
N ALA A 89 3.49 0.57 4.30
CA ALA A 89 3.43 1.02 5.67
C ALA A 89 4.12 2.37 5.86
N ALA A 90 5.31 2.56 5.28
CA ALA A 90 6.05 3.81 5.34
C ALA A 90 5.30 4.95 4.64
N LEU A 91 4.74 4.70 3.45
CA LEU A 91 3.99 5.70 2.69
C LEU A 91 2.71 6.15 3.41
N LEU A 92 2.03 5.23 4.11
CA LEU A 92 0.70 5.45 4.66
C LEU A 92 0.63 5.41 6.20
N HIS A 93 1.77 5.42 6.91
CA HIS A 93 1.81 5.29 8.38
C HIS A 93 0.88 6.28 9.11
N ASP A 94 0.80 7.50 8.56
CA ASP A 94 0.04 8.60 9.14
C ASP A 94 -1.39 8.74 8.56
N ILE A 95 -1.86 7.82 7.70
CA ILE A 95 -3.17 7.96 7.03
C ILE A 95 -4.34 8.13 8.00
N GLY A 96 -4.24 7.56 9.20
CA GLY A 96 -5.27 7.70 10.23
C GLY A 96 -5.41 9.11 10.79
N LYS A 97 -4.47 10.04 10.52
CA LYS A 97 -4.59 11.46 10.89
C LYS A 97 -5.80 12.14 10.24
N VAL A 98 -6.34 11.56 9.16
CA VAL A 98 -7.62 11.98 8.57
C VAL A 98 -8.76 11.98 9.60
N GLY A 99 -8.73 11.04 10.55
CA GLY A 99 -9.71 10.94 11.65
C GLY A 99 -9.44 11.88 12.84
N ILE A 100 -8.35 12.64 12.83
CA ILE A 100 -8.00 13.56 13.92
C ILE A 100 -8.64 14.94 13.66
N PRO A 101 -9.29 15.57 14.66
CA PRO A 101 -9.83 16.91 14.53
C PRO A 101 -8.76 17.94 14.17
N ASP A 102 -9.09 18.87 13.27
CA ASP A 102 -8.16 19.94 12.85
C ASP A 102 -7.69 20.81 14.03
N SER A 103 -8.54 21.01 15.03
CA SER A 103 -8.20 21.76 16.24
C SER A 103 -7.05 21.14 17.04
N ILE A 104 -6.82 19.83 16.90
CA ILE A 104 -5.74 19.09 17.54
C ILE A 104 -4.59 18.92 16.56
N LEU A 105 -4.86 18.46 15.34
CA LEU A 105 -3.84 18.20 14.33
C LEU A 105 -3.06 19.46 13.95
N LYS A 106 -3.73 20.62 13.88
CA LYS A 106 -3.14 21.90 13.49
C LYS A 106 -2.97 22.85 14.67
N LYS A 107 -3.04 22.35 15.92
CA LYS A 107 -2.92 23.19 17.12
C LYS A 107 -1.54 23.88 17.14
N PRO A 108 -1.48 25.22 17.21
CA PRO A 108 -0.20 25.89 17.42
C PRO A 108 0.22 25.69 18.89
N GLY A 109 1.24 24.86 19.12
CA GLY A 109 1.82 24.62 20.44
C GLY A 109 1.73 23.17 20.89
N ARG A 110 1.88 22.94 22.20
CA ARG A 110 1.84 21.59 22.78
C ARG A 110 0.40 21.13 22.93
N LEU A 111 0.16 19.86 22.65
CA LEU A 111 -1.08 19.17 23.00
C LEU A 111 -1.13 18.96 24.51
N ASP A 112 -2.31 19.10 25.10
CA ASP A 112 -2.57 18.61 26.45
C ASP A 112 -2.73 17.07 26.46
N GLU A 113 -2.96 16.50 27.64
CA GLU A 113 -3.02 15.05 27.82
C GLU A 113 -4.18 14.39 27.04
N ASP A 114 -5.34 15.04 27.01
CA ASP A 114 -6.55 14.52 26.34
C ASP A 114 -6.43 14.65 24.82
N GLU A 115 -5.91 15.79 24.35
CA GLU A 115 -5.60 16.02 22.93
C GLU A 115 -4.54 15.04 22.43
N TYR A 116 -3.50 14.80 23.22
CA TYR A 116 -2.46 13.83 22.88
C TYR A 116 -3.02 12.40 22.91
N ALA A 117 -3.91 12.07 23.84
CA ALA A 117 -4.61 10.78 23.85
C ALA A 117 -5.40 10.56 22.57
N LEU A 118 -6.05 11.59 22.04
CA LEU A 118 -6.76 11.50 20.76
C LEU A 118 -5.79 11.43 19.57
N MET A 119 -4.69 12.19 19.57
CA MET A 119 -3.64 12.10 18.54
C MET A 119 -3.08 10.69 18.41
N LYS A 120 -2.87 9.99 19.54
CA LYS A 120 -2.39 8.60 19.60
C LYS A 120 -3.35 7.58 18.98
N LYS A 121 -4.57 7.97 18.58
CA LYS A 121 -5.53 7.09 17.89
C LYS A 121 -5.27 6.94 16.39
N HIS A 122 -4.43 7.78 15.77
CA HIS A 122 -4.21 7.70 14.34
C HIS A 122 -3.66 6.34 13.84
N PRO A 123 -2.81 5.57 14.57
CA PRO A 123 -2.40 4.25 14.11
C PRO A 123 -3.58 3.28 14.05
N GLU A 124 -4.46 3.32 15.07
CA GLU A 124 -5.67 2.50 15.14
C GLU A 124 -6.64 2.85 14.00
N TYR A 125 -6.82 4.14 13.69
CA TYR A 125 -7.65 4.58 12.57
C TYR A 125 -7.09 4.16 11.21
N GLY A 126 -5.78 4.30 11.01
CA GLY A 126 -5.10 3.89 9.78
C GLY A 126 -5.23 2.38 9.55
N TRP A 127 -4.99 1.59 10.61
CA TRP A 127 -5.21 0.15 10.58
C TRP A 127 -6.65 -0.22 10.26
N ALA A 128 -7.63 0.41 10.92
CA ALA A 128 -9.05 0.10 10.75
C ALA A 128 -9.54 0.31 9.30
N VAL A 129 -9.00 1.33 8.61
CA VAL A 129 -9.33 1.61 7.21
C VAL A 129 -8.59 0.66 6.27
N LEU A 130 -7.26 0.58 6.39
CA LEU A 130 -6.43 -0.14 5.42
C LEU A 130 -6.61 -1.65 5.47
N ARG A 131 -6.92 -2.23 6.63
CA ARG A 131 -7.18 -3.68 6.76
C ARG A 131 -8.39 -4.18 5.97
N MET A 132 -9.26 -3.28 5.51
CA MET A 132 -10.41 -3.63 4.69
C MET A 132 -10.04 -3.79 3.20
N LEU A 133 -8.86 -3.32 2.80
CA LEU A 133 -8.40 -3.40 1.42
C LEU A 133 -7.63 -4.71 1.21
N PRO A 134 -8.04 -5.54 0.23
CA PRO A 134 -7.35 -6.79 -0.05
C PRO A 134 -5.86 -6.59 -0.35
N GLY A 135 -5.00 -7.29 0.39
CA GLY A 135 -3.56 -7.22 0.24
C GLY A 135 -2.87 -6.08 1.02
N PHE A 136 -3.62 -5.33 1.83
CA PHE A 136 -3.07 -4.29 2.72
C PHE A 136 -3.08 -4.69 4.19
N GLU A 137 -3.57 -5.88 4.54
CA GLU A 137 -3.78 -6.31 5.92
C GLU A 137 -2.48 -6.33 6.72
N ARG A 138 -1.37 -6.79 6.11
CA ARG A 138 -0.05 -6.80 6.74
C ARG A 138 0.53 -5.40 6.89
N ALA A 139 0.51 -4.59 5.84
CA ALA A 139 0.91 -3.19 5.93
C ALA A 139 0.10 -2.43 7.00
N ALA A 140 -1.21 -2.67 7.08
CA ALA A 140 -2.08 -2.10 8.10
C ALA A 140 -1.63 -2.49 9.52
N LEU A 141 -1.24 -3.75 9.75
CA LEU A 141 -0.68 -4.17 11.04
C LEU A 141 0.64 -3.46 11.35
N HIS A 142 1.48 -3.23 10.35
CA HIS A 142 2.71 -2.46 10.56
C HIS A 142 2.43 -1.01 10.94
N ILE A 143 1.45 -0.40 10.28
CA ILE A 143 0.95 0.94 10.59
C ILE A 143 0.33 0.99 11.99
N LEU A 144 -0.35 -0.05 12.45
CA LEU A 144 -0.90 -0.07 13.81
C LEU A 144 0.18 0.11 14.88
N HIS A 145 1.38 -0.42 14.63
CA HIS A 145 2.45 -0.53 15.62
C HIS A 145 3.67 0.35 15.34
N HIS A 146 3.61 1.29 14.39
CA HIS A 146 4.76 2.14 14.04
C HIS A 146 5.18 3.15 15.13
N HIS A 147 4.39 3.26 16.21
CA HIS A 147 4.69 4.04 17.40
C HIS A 147 4.95 3.17 18.65
N GLU A 148 5.12 1.86 18.46
CA GLU A 148 5.64 1.01 19.53
C GLU A 148 7.11 1.31 19.78
N ASN A 149 7.53 1.23 21.05
CA ASN A 149 8.90 1.48 21.46
C ASN A 149 9.50 0.19 22.00
N PHE A 150 10.79 -0.03 21.77
CA PHE A 150 11.48 -1.26 22.20
C PHE A 150 11.34 -1.54 23.72
N ASP A 151 11.18 -0.50 24.55
CA ASP A 151 11.00 -0.58 26.00
C ASP A 151 9.54 -0.82 26.46
N GLY A 152 8.59 -0.90 25.52
CA GLY A 152 7.17 -1.11 25.78
C GLY A 152 6.41 0.12 26.26
N LYS A 153 7.01 1.33 26.21
CA LYS A 153 6.30 2.58 26.51
C LYS A 153 5.64 3.21 25.28
N GLY A 154 5.66 2.50 24.15
CA GLY A 154 4.97 2.91 22.93
C GLY A 154 3.46 2.65 23.01
N TYR A 155 2.80 2.82 21.87
CA TYR A 155 1.35 2.66 21.75
C TYR A 155 1.01 2.11 20.34
N PRO A 156 -0.18 1.51 20.14
CA PRO A 156 -1.31 1.39 21.08
C PRO A 156 -1.26 0.16 22.01
N ALA A 157 -0.47 -0.87 21.71
CA ALA A 157 -0.48 -2.14 22.43
C ALA A 157 0.63 -2.27 23.48
N GLY A 158 1.64 -1.41 23.47
CA GLY A 158 2.75 -1.44 24.44
C GLY A 158 3.65 -2.65 24.22
N LEU A 159 3.84 -3.04 22.96
CA LEU A 159 4.64 -4.19 22.55
C LEU A 159 6.12 -3.95 22.88
N LYS A 160 6.83 -5.01 23.26
CA LYS A 160 8.26 -4.93 23.64
C LYS A 160 9.13 -5.71 22.68
N GLU A 161 10.30 -5.15 22.39
CA GLU A 161 11.38 -5.82 21.67
C GLU A 161 10.91 -6.57 20.40
N GLN A 162 10.90 -7.91 20.41
CA GLN A 162 10.55 -8.75 19.27
C GLN A 162 9.04 -8.97 19.09
N GLU A 163 8.21 -8.52 20.04
CA GLU A 163 6.75 -8.47 19.87
C GLU A 163 6.36 -7.41 18.82
N ILE A 164 7.18 -6.36 18.66
CA ILE A 164 6.97 -5.33 17.65
C ILE A 164 7.31 -5.92 16.28
N PRO A 165 6.40 -5.87 15.28
CA PRO A 165 6.69 -6.35 13.92
C PRO A 165 7.97 -5.72 13.38
N VAL A 166 8.80 -6.49 12.66
CA VAL A 166 10.12 -6.00 12.17
C VAL A 166 10.02 -4.73 11.34
N VAL A 167 8.99 -4.64 10.50
CA VAL A 167 8.71 -3.47 9.67
C VAL A 167 8.27 -2.24 10.50
N SER A 168 7.73 -2.44 11.69
CA SER A 168 7.27 -1.36 12.58
C SER A 168 8.35 -0.81 13.50
N ARG A 169 9.52 -1.47 13.59
CA ARG A 169 10.64 -1.06 14.45
C ARG A 169 11.55 -0.07 13.75
#